data_AF-A0A9Q4KRU4-F1
#
_entry.id   AF-A0A9Q4KRU4-F1
#
_cell.length_a   1.000
_cell.length_b   1.000
_cell.length_c   1.000
_cell.angle_alpha   90.00
_cell.angle_beta   90.00
_cell.angle_gamma   90.00
#
_symmetry.space_group_name_H-M   'P 1'
#
loop_
_entity.id
_entity.type
_entity.pdbx_description
1 polymer ?
#
loop_
_entity_poly.entity_id
_entity_poly.type
_entity_poly.pdbx_seq_one_letter_code
_entity_poly.pdbx_strand_id
1 'polypeptide(L)'
;MDDKTKQILGVLFICAAFILFIAFAATTGLSRTTLNDSWEETQDNEKHVTFSHKGEDIVTLSVRATPGAYSDNSTIPLMVVVTHPKNTKIDRLKISIHPPQTSAFSYGDIYLKTPEWNPYPMISFHTNTESGKSVSVLDIPDMGVQGKGTVRFDFLMHPFREAENPETLIVYISAELSGSREFWNTYVVNYPVGVEFIR
;
A
#
# COMPACT_ATOMS: atom_id res chain seq x y z
N MET A 1 38.51 14.96 -47.28
CA MET A 1 38.56 14.89 -45.81
C MET A 1 39.58 13.84 -45.44
N ASP A 2 40.65 14.22 -44.75
CA ASP A 2 41.71 13.27 -44.39
C ASP A 2 41.24 12.31 -43.27
N ASP A 3 41.94 11.20 -43.08
CA ASP A 3 41.55 10.20 -42.10
C ASP A 3 41.63 10.70 -40.65
N LYS A 4 42.50 11.67 -40.35
CA LYS A 4 42.56 12.32 -39.03
C LYS A 4 41.26 13.08 -38.73
N THR A 5 40.72 13.78 -39.72
CA THR A 5 39.49 14.56 -39.60
C THR A 5 38.29 13.63 -39.35
N LYS A 6 38.23 12.47 -40.03
CA LYS A 6 37.20 11.44 -39.78
C LYS A 6 37.29 10.86 -38.36
N GLN A 7 38.50 10.60 -37.88
CA GLN A 7 38.72 10.03 -36.55
C GLN A 7 38.30 11.00 -35.44
N ILE A 8 38.64 12.28 -35.58
CA ILE A 8 38.23 13.35 -34.65
C ILE A 8 36.71 13.50 -34.64
N LEU A 9 36.07 13.48 -35.81
CA LEU A 9 34.61 13.59 -35.91
C LEU A 9 33.89 12.39 -35.27
N GLY A 10 34.45 11.19 -35.42
CA GLY A 10 33.93 9.97 -34.79
C GLY A 10 33.99 10.02 -33.26
N VAL A 11 35.11 10.49 -32.70
CA VAL A 11 35.27 10.65 -31.24
C VAL A 11 34.30 11.70 -30.70
N LEU A 12 34.16 12.84 -31.38
CA LEU A 12 33.20 13.88 -31.00
C LEU A 12 31.75 13.38 -31.01
N PHE A 13 31.38 12.58 -32.01
CA PHE A 13 30.04 12.00 -32.11
C PHE A 13 29.75 11.03 -30.96
N ILE A 14 30.71 10.17 -30.60
CA ILE A 14 30.60 9.25 -29.47
C ILE A 14 30.46 10.03 -28.15
N CYS A 15 31.29 11.05 -27.92
CA CYS A 15 31.18 11.89 -26.73
C CYS A 15 29.83 12.61 -26.64
N ALA A 16 29.34 13.17 -27.75
CA ALA A 16 28.04 13.82 -27.80
C ALA A 16 26.89 12.83 -27.49
N ALA A 17 26.93 11.63 -28.08
CA ALA A 17 25.96 10.58 -27.80
C ALA A 17 25.99 10.12 -26.32
N PHE A 18 27.19 10.02 -25.73
CA PHE A 18 27.35 9.63 -24.34
C PHE A 18 26.82 10.70 -23.37
N ILE A 19 27.09 11.98 -23.64
CA ILE A 19 26.53 13.10 -22.86
C ILE A 19 25.01 13.14 -23.00
N LEU A 20 24.48 12.92 -24.22
CA LEU A 20 23.03 12.86 -24.44
C LEU A 20 22.39 11.69 -23.68
N PHE A 21 23.07 10.53 -23.63
CA PHE A 21 22.62 9.36 -22.88
C PHE A 21 22.65 9.59 -21.36
N ILE A 22 23.68 10.26 -20.83
CA ILE A 22 23.73 10.64 -19.41
C ILE A 22 22.65 11.67 -19.07
N ALA A 23 22.44 12.67 -19.93
CA ALA A 23 21.37 13.66 -19.75
C ALA A 23 19.98 13.03 -19.84
N PHE A 24 19.79 12.07 -20.76
CA PHE A 24 18.58 11.27 -20.85
C PHE A 24 18.41 10.41 -19.59
N ALA A 25 19.42 9.67 -19.14
CA ALA A 25 19.36 8.86 -17.92
C ALA A 25 19.10 9.70 -16.65
N ALA A 26 19.67 10.91 -16.59
CA ALA A 26 19.45 11.86 -15.49
C ALA A 26 18.05 12.50 -15.52
N THR A 27 17.40 12.58 -16.70
CA THR A 27 16.03 13.09 -16.84
C THR A 27 14.97 12.00 -16.82
N THR A 28 15.31 10.76 -17.16
CA THR A 28 14.47 9.55 -16.99
C THR A 28 14.69 8.88 -15.64
N GLY A 29 15.34 9.57 -14.69
CA GLY A 29 15.50 9.07 -13.33
C GLY A 29 14.12 8.67 -12.80
N LEU A 30 13.95 7.37 -12.54
CA LEU A 30 12.79 6.82 -11.86
C LEU A 30 12.65 7.58 -10.54
N SER A 31 11.78 8.59 -10.52
CA SER A 31 11.57 9.42 -9.36
C SER A 31 10.76 8.61 -8.37
N ARG A 32 11.20 8.60 -7.11
CA ARG A 32 10.45 7.98 -6.02
C ARG A 32 9.92 9.09 -5.14
N THR A 33 8.60 9.19 -5.06
CA THR A 33 7.89 10.24 -4.31
C THR A 33 7.19 9.61 -3.12
N THR A 34 7.64 9.91 -1.90
CA THR A 34 6.88 9.56 -0.69
C THR A 34 5.72 10.54 -0.54
N LEU A 35 4.50 10.00 -0.46
CA LEU A 35 3.28 10.79 -0.24
C LEU A 35 3.16 11.13 1.25
N ASN A 36 3.14 12.42 1.57
CA ASN A 36 3.01 12.91 2.94
C ASN A 36 1.86 13.90 3.12
N ASP A 37 1.34 14.47 2.02
CA ASP A 37 0.18 15.34 2.05
C ASP A 37 -1.08 14.47 2.04
N SER A 38 -1.84 14.54 3.13
CA SER A 38 -3.00 13.68 3.35
C SER A 38 -4.09 14.38 4.12
N TRP A 39 -5.33 13.99 3.86
CA TRP A 39 -6.47 14.36 4.67
C TRP A 39 -7.27 13.12 5.06
N GLU A 40 -7.95 13.21 6.20
CA GLU A 40 -8.71 12.11 6.77
C GLU A 40 -10.21 12.46 6.85
N GLU A 41 -11.05 11.47 6.62
CA GLU A 41 -12.49 11.53 6.84
C GLU A 41 -12.96 10.23 7.46
N THR A 42 -14.04 10.28 8.23
CA THR A 42 -14.70 9.09 8.78
C THR A 42 -16.16 9.10 8.38
N GLN A 43 -16.60 8.05 7.70
CA GLN A 43 -17.96 7.88 7.22
C GLN A 43 -18.43 6.45 7.54
N ASP A 44 -19.61 6.27 8.13
CA ASP A 44 -20.21 4.95 8.39
C ASP A 44 -19.27 3.93 9.08
N ASN A 45 -18.48 4.41 10.06
CA ASN A 45 -17.43 3.65 10.78
C ASN A 45 -16.26 3.17 9.91
N GLU A 46 -16.13 3.71 8.70
CA GLU A 46 -14.99 3.55 7.82
C GLU A 46 -14.10 4.79 7.90
N LYS A 47 -12.83 4.59 8.17
CA LYS A 47 -11.84 5.66 8.15
C LYS A 47 -11.19 5.70 6.77
N HIS A 48 -11.25 6.86 6.13
CA HIS A 48 -10.64 7.14 4.84
C HIS A 48 -9.44 8.08 5.02
N VAL A 49 -8.31 7.76 4.39
CA VAL A 49 -7.12 8.62 4.35
C VAL A 49 -6.70 8.77 2.89
N THR A 50 -6.86 9.97 2.35
CA THR A 50 -6.53 10.29 0.96
C THR A 50 -5.22 11.04 0.91
N PHE A 51 -4.31 10.58 0.04
CA PHE A 51 -3.01 11.18 -0.20
C PHE A 51 -2.98 11.88 -1.55
N SER A 52 -2.45 13.09 -1.56
CA SER A 52 -2.41 13.93 -2.76
C SER A 52 -0.96 14.30 -3.12
N HIS A 53 -0.73 14.61 -4.39
CA HIS A 53 0.53 15.13 -4.88
C HIS A 53 0.26 16.19 -5.93
N LYS A 54 0.85 17.39 -5.75
CA LYS A 54 0.63 18.55 -6.65
C LYS A 54 -0.86 18.89 -6.85
N GLY A 55 -1.68 18.70 -5.82
CA GLY A 55 -3.11 18.98 -5.84
C GLY A 55 -3.99 17.92 -6.53
N GLU A 56 -3.43 16.77 -6.90
CA GLU A 56 -4.17 15.61 -7.40
C GLU A 56 -4.17 14.48 -6.37
N ASP A 57 -5.32 13.84 -6.12
CA ASP A 57 -5.40 12.65 -5.27
C ASP A 57 -4.75 11.46 -5.97
N ILE A 58 -3.89 10.74 -5.25
CA ILE A 58 -3.08 9.64 -5.78
C ILE A 58 -3.56 8.29 -5.26
N VAL A 59 -3.92 8.22 -3.98
CA VAL A 59 -4.40 6.98 -3.34
C VAL A 59 -5.24 7.32 -2.13
N THR A 60 -6.33 6.57 -1.95
CA THR A 60 -7.16 6.58 -0.75
C THR A 60 -7.07 5.22 -0.08
N LEU A 61 -6.68 5.22 1.19
CA LEU A 61 -6.70 4.08 2.08
C LEU A 61 -8.01 4.10 2.85
N SER A 62 -8.69 2.97 2.98
CA SER A 62 -9.94 2.90 3.74
C SER A 62 -9.97 1.64 4.60
N VAL A 63 -10.33 1.80 5.86
CA VAL A 63 -10.37 0.70 6.82
C VAL A 63 -11.67 0.78 7.61
N ARG A 64 -12.36 -0.36 7.70
CA ARG A 64 -13.60 -0.50 8.48
C ARG A 64 -13.56 -1.78 9.29
N ALA A 65 -13.86 -1.67 10.58
CA ALA A 65 -14.16 -2.81 11.44
C ALA A 65 -15.67 -2.84 11.68
N THR A 66 -16.30 -4.01 11.62
CA THR A 66 -17.76 -4.13 11.76
C THR A 66 -18.11 -5.10 12.89
N PRO A 67 -18.03 -4.68 14.16
CA PRO A 67 -18.49 -5.51 15.27
C PRO A 67 -19.99 -5.81 15.15
N GLY A 68 -20.43 -6.94 15.69
CA GLY A 68 -21.85 -7.35 15.63
C GLY A 68 -22.32 -7.89 14.28
N ALA A 69 -21.42 -8.05 13.30
CA ALA A 69 -21.77 -8.58 11.99
C ALA A 69 -22.22 -10.06 12.01
N TYR A 70 -21.81 -10.82 13.03
CA TYR A 70 -22.19 -12.21 13.25
C TYR A 70 -22.91 -12.35 14.59
N SER A 71 -23.92 -13.25 14.64
CA SER A 71 -24.81 -13.39 15.80
C SER A 71 -24.14 -13.84 17.09
N ASP A 72 -22.96 -14.48 17.00
CA ASP A 72 -22.19 -14.93 18.17
C ASP A 72 -21.17 -13.89 18.64
N ASN A 73 -21.01 -12.76 17.93
CA ASN A 73 -20.02 -11.71 18.16
C ASN A 73 -18.58 -12.20 18.30
N SER A 74 -18.29 -13.45 17.92
CA SER A 74 -16.98 -14.09 18.10
C SER A 74 -15.98 -13.67 17.01
N THR A 75 -16.50 -13.18 15.89
CA THR A 75 -15.73 -12.74 14.73
C THR A 75 -16.05 -11.27 14.43
N ILE A 76 -15.01 -10.48 14.21
CA ILE A 76 -15.10 -9.09 13.77
C ILE A 76 -14.54 -9.00 12.34
N PRO A 77 -15.39 -8.77 11.32
CA PRO A 77 -14.93 -8.40 9.99
C PRO A 77 -14.10 -7.12 10.02
N LEU A 78 -12.96 -7.16 9.36
CA LEU A 78 -12.13 -6.01 9.06
C LEU A 78 -11.97 -5.91 7.54
N MET A 79 -12.38 -4.79 6.97
CA MET A 79 -12.23 -4.49 5.55
C MET A 79 -11.10 -3.48 5.38
N VAL A 80 -10.19 -3.74 4.45
CA VAL A 80 -9.17 -2.79 3.99
C VAL A 80 -9.33 -2.58 2.50
N VAL A 81 -9.47 -1.33 2.09
CA VAL A 81 -9.63 -0.92 0.70
C VAL A 81 -8.53 0.07 0.33
N VAL A 82 -7.91 -0.13 -0.82
CA VAL A 82 -6.94 0.80 -1.41
C VAL A 82 -7.48 1.19 -2.78
N THR A 83 -7.88 2.45 -2.93
CA THR A 83 -8.42 2.99 -4.18
C THR A 83 -7.44 4.00 -4.76
N HIS A 84 -7.31 4.02 -6.08
CA HIS A 84 -6.45 4.99 -6.76
C HIS A 84 -7.08 5.40 -8.10
N PRO A 85 -6.70 6.55 -8.67
CA PRO A 85 -7.16 6.98 -9.99
C PRO A 85 -6.81 6.01 -11.11
N LYS A 86 -7.57 6.06 -12.22
CA LYS A 86 -7.37 5.17 -13.38
C LYS A 86 -5.97 5.26 -14.02
N ASN A 87 -5.27 6.38 -13.83
CA ASN A 87 -3.93 6.63 -14.34
C ASN A 87 -2.81 6.27 -13.37
N THR A 88 -3.10 5.56 -12.28
CA THR A 88 -2.10 4.94 -11.42
C THR A 88 -2.34 3.44 -11.35
N LYS A 89 -1.42 2.71 -10.74
CA LYS A 89 -1.52 1.26 -10.50
C LYS A 89 -0.77 0.95 -9.22
N ILE A 90 -1.35 0.16 -8.33
CA ILE A 90 -0.63 -0.39 -7.18
C ILE A 90 0.28 -1.51 -7.69
N ASP A 91 1.57 -1.39 -7.48
CA ASP A 91 2.54 -2.39 -7.88
C ASP A 91 2.84 -3.36 -6.73
N ARG A 92 2.93 -2.84 -5.50
CA ARG A 92 3.23 -3.63 -4.30
C ARG A 92 2.33 -3.17 -3.17
N LEU A 93 1.91 -4.12 -2.34
CA LEU A 93 1.05 -3.83 -1.21
C LEU A 93 1.44 -4.68 -0.01
N LYS A 94 1.58 -4.03 1.15
CA LYS A 94 1.75 -4.67 2.43
C LYS A 94 0.74 -4.10 3.42
N ILE A 95 0.00 -4.97 4.09
CA ILE A 95 -0.95 -4.61 5.15
C ILE A 95 -0.50 -5.33 6.42
N SER A 96 -0.27 -4.58 7.50
CA SER A 96 0.08 -5.12 8.81
C SER A 96 -0.97 -4.70 9.83
N ILE A 97 -1.61 -5.68 10.47
CA ILE A 97 -2.68 -5.46 11.44
C ILE A 97 -2.09 -5.65 12.84
N HIS A 98 -2.06 -4.55 13.60
CA HIS A 98 -1.50 -4.51 14.93
C HIS A 98 -2.61 -4.54 15.97
N PRO A 99 -2.49 -5.40 16.99
CA PRO A 99 -3.45 -5.48 18.06
C PRO A 99 -3.48 -4.17 18.88
N PRO A 100 -4.59 -3.86 19.57
CA PRO A 100 -4.72 -2.68 20.40
C PRO A 100 -3.58 -2.53 21.41
N GLN A 101 -3.12 -1.30 21.66
CA GLN A 101 -1.97 -1.05 22.53
C GLN A 101 -2.21 -1.49 23.98
N THR A 102 -3.45 -1.37 24.46
CA THR A 102 -3.93 -1.74 25.79
C THR A 102 -3.96 -3.25 26.03
N SER A 103 -3.96 -4.06 24.97
CA SER A 103 -3.91 -5.52 25.09
C SER A 103 -2.48 -5.98 25.43
N ALA A 104 -2.31 -6.52 26.63
CA ALA A 104 -1.06 -7.15 27.09
C ALA A 104 -0.78 -8.50 26.39
N PHE A 105 -1.73 -8.99 25.59
CA PHE A 105 -1.66 -10.26 24.85
C PHE A 105 -2.27 -10.11 23.44
N SER A 106 -1.86 -10.99 22.52
CA SER A 106 -2.38 -11.10 21.13
C SER A 106 -3.90 -10.96 21.07
N TYR A 107 -4.41 -10.14 20.14
CA TYR A 107 -5.84 -9.85 19.94
C TYR A 107 -6.59 -11.04 19.27
N GLY A 108 -6.17 -12.27 19.55
CA GLY A 108 -6.70 -13.45 18.89
C GLY A 108 -6.08 -13.76 17.53
N ASP A 109 -6.73 -14.67 16.79
CA ASP A 109 -6.32 -15.06 15.45
C ASP A 109 -6.95 -14.14 14.40
N ILE A 110 -6.18 -13.77 13.38
CA ILE A 110 -6.67 -13.00 12.23
C ILE A 110 -6.53 -13.86 10.98
N TYR A 111 -7.63 -14.02 10.26
CA TYR A 111 -7.69 -14.81 9.04
C TYR A 111 -7.91 -13.88 7.85
N LEU A 112 -7.18 -14.13 6.76
CA LEU A 112 -7.45 -13.49 5.47
C LEU A 112 -8.57 -14.26 4.77
N LYS A 113 -9.68 -13.60 4.42
CA LYS A 113 -10.67 -14.17 3.51
C LYS A 113 -10.03 -14.27 2.13
N THR A 114 -10.16 -15.44 1.48
CA THR A 114 -9.66 -15.63 0.11
C THR A 114 -10.21 -14.52 -0.79
N PRO A 115 -9.35 -13.74 -1.47
CA PRO A 115 -9.81 -12.75 -2.43
C PRO A 115 -10.62 -13.42 -3.54
N GLU A 116 -11.42 -12.67 -4.30
CA GLU A 116 -12.26 -13.22 -5.39
C GLU A 116 -11.63 -13.05 -6.78
N TRP A 117 -10.33 -12.79 -6.84
CA TRP A 117 -9.62 -12.42 -8.09
C TRP A 117 -9.25 -13.61 -8.97
N ASN A 118 -9.14 -13.38 -10.29
CA ASN A 118 -8.56 -14.36 -11.20
C ASN A 118 -7.79 -13.63 -12.33
N PRO A 119 -6.48 -13.86 -12.51
CA PRO A 119 -5.58 -14.67 -11.68
C PRO A 119 -5.24 -14.00 -10.33
N TYR A 120 -4.88 -14.80 -9.33
CA TYR A 120 -4.39 -14.29 -8.04
C TYR A 120 -2.91 -13.89 -8.14
N PRO A 121 -2.51 -12.74 -7.56
CA PRO A 121 -1.10 -12.43 -7.38
C PRO A 121 -0.49 -13.39 -6.33
N MET A 122 0.84 -13.40 -6.21
CA MET A 122 1.49 -14.10 -5.12
C MET A 122 1.17 -13.39 -3.80
N ILE A 123 0.45 -14.07 -2.91
CA ILE A 123 0.03 -13.55 -1.60
C ILE A 123 0.79 -14.31 -0.51
N SER A 124 1.48 -13.58 0.36
CA SER A 124 2.03 -14.11 1.61
C SER A 124 1.22 -13.56 2.77
N PHE A 125 0.54 -14.43 3.51
CA PHE A 125 -0.15 -14.06 4.75
C PHE A 125 0.44 -14.84 5.91
N HIS A 126 1.01 -14.13 6.89
CA HIS A 126 1.73 -14.72 8.00
C HIS A 126 1.64 -13.85 9.25
N THR A 127 2.03 -14.42 10.39
CA THR A 127 2.12 -13.70 11.66
C THR A 127 3.58 -13.38 11.97
N ASN A 128 3.86 -12.12 12.29
CA ASN A 128 5.13 -11.67 12.83
C ASN A 128 5.00 -11.41 14.34
N THR A 129 6.12 -11.36 15.06
CA THR A 129 6.16 -10.91 16.46
C THR A 129 6.93 -9.60 16.55
N GLU A 130 6.26 -8.53 16.95
CA GLU A 130 6.84 -7.21 17.11
C GLU A 130 6.63 -6.72 18.54
N SER A 131 7.72 -6.42 19.26
CA SER A 131 7.66 -5.99 20.67
C SER A 131 6.86 -6.95 21.56
N GLY A 132 6.92 -8.26 21.29
CA GLY A 132 6.19 -9.30 22.02
C GLY A 132 4.70 -9.43 21.66
N LYS A 133 4.22 -8.71 20.65
CA LYS A 133 2.83 -8.78 20.17
C LYS A 133 2.77 -9.45 18.80
N SER A 134 1.74 -10.28 18.59
CA SER A 134 1.46 -10.90 17.30
C SER A 134 0.90 -9.85 16.34
N VAL A 135 1.54 -9.68 15.19
CA VAL A 135 1.12 -8.79 14.10
C VAL A 135 0.78 -9.65 12.89
N SER A 136 -0.41 -9.48 12.32
CA SER A 136 -0.78 -10.22 11.11
C SER A 136 -0.39 -9.42 9.88
N VAL A 137 0.36 -10.03 8.98
CA VAL A 137 0.98 -9.37 7.84
C VAL A 137 0.53 -10.04 6.54
N LEU A 138 -0.11 -9.24 5.68
CA LEU A 138 -0.33 -9.55 4.27
C LEU A 138 0.74 -8.82 3.45
N ASP A 139 1.50 -9.57 2.64
CA ASP A 139 2.52 -9.04 1.74
C ASP A 139 2.28 -9.57 0.32
N ILE A 140 2.15 -8.64 -0.63
CA ILE A 140 1.99 -8.90 -2.05
C ILE A 140 3.09 -8.14 -2.79
N PRO A 141 4.19 -8.84 -3.15
CA PRO A 141 5.37 -8.20 -3.71
C PRO A 141 5.17 -7.71 -5.16
N ASP A 142 4.17 -8.26 -5.87
CA ASP A 142 3.72 -7.81 -7.20
C ASP A 142 2.21 -8.05 -7.34
N MET A 143 1.45 -6.96 -7.44
CA MET A 143 0.00 -6.99 -7.64
C MET A 143 -0.40 -7.37 -9.07
N GLY A 144 0.53 -7.31 -10.03
CA GLY A 144 0.27 -7.63 -11.44
C GLY A 144 -0.92 -6.86 -12.00
N VAL A 145 -1.84 -7.54 -12.67
CA VAL A 145 -3.07 -6.91 -13.20
C VAL A 145 -4.08 -6.53 -12.10
N GLN A 146 -4.02 -7.16 -10.92
CA GLN A 146 -4.96 -6.91 -9.82
C GLN A 146 -4.68 -5.59 -9.11
N GLY A 147 -3.53 -4.96 -9.36
CA GLY A 147 -3.20 -3.63 -8.86
C GLY A 147 -3.90 -2.48 -9.58
N LYS A 148 -4.83 -2.75 -10.50
CA LYS A 148 -5.59 -1.72 -11.21
C LYS A 148 -6.96 -1.52 -10.56
N GLY A 149 -7.30 -0.27 -10.26
CA GLY A 149 -8.60 0.13 -9.76
C GLY A 149 -8.66 0.06 -8.24
N THR A 150 -9.75 -0.47 -7.70
CA THR A 150 -9.92 -0.61 -6.25
C THR A 150 -9.51 -2.01 -5.82
N VAL A 151 -8.58 -2.07 -4.87
CA VAL A 151 -8.09 -3.30 -4.25
C VAL A 151 -8.74 -3.43 -2.89
N ARG A 152 -9.38 -4.57 -2.61
CA ARG A 152 -10.06 -4.85 -1.34
C ARG A 152 -9.57 -6.16 -0.74
N PHE A 153 -9.35 -6.14 0.57
CA PHE A 153 -9.12 -7.32 1.39
C PHE A 153 -10.10 -7.34 2.54
N ASP A 154 -10.64 -8.52 2.81
CA ASP A 154 -11.49 -8.77 3.98
C ASP A 154 -10.74 -9.72 4.91
N PHE A 155 -10.68 -9.36 6.18
CA PHE A 155 -10.09 -10.14 7.26
C PHE A 155 -11.16 -10.49 8.28
N LEU A 156 -10.96 -11.60 8.97
CA LEU A 156 -11.81 -12.06 10.06
C LEU A 156 -10.96 -12.13 11.33
N MET A 157 -11.26 -11.27 12.29
CA MET A 157 -10.56 -11.22 13.58
C MET A 157 -11.35 -12.00 14.63
N HIS A 158 -10.69 -12.89 15.36
CA HIS A 158 -11.30 -13.69 16.43
C HIS A 158 -10.65 -13.37 17.77
N PRO A 159 -11.09 -12.32 18.47
CA PRO A 159 -10.47 -11.91 19.72
C PRO A 159 -10.60 -12.97 20.82
N PHE A 160 -9.52 -13.21 21.57
CA PHE A 160 -9.52 -14.16 22.69
C PHE A 160 -10.37 -13.71 23.88
N ARG A 161 -10.69 -12.41 23.98
CA ARG A 161 -11.44 -11.82 25.08
C ARG A 161 -12.43 -10.80 24.54
N GLU A 162 -13.50 -10.59 25.30
CA GLU A 162 -14.39 -9.47 25.08
C GLU A 162 -13.74 -8.19 25.58
N ALA A 163 -13.83 -7.13 24.80
CA ALA A 163 -13.35 -5.81 25.19
C ALA A 163 -14.47 -5.09 25.94
N GLU A 164 -14.23 -4.72 27.20
CA GLU A 164 -15.21 -3.95 28.00
C GLU A 164 -15.25 -2.47 27.61
N ASN A 165 -14.26 -2.00 26.85
CA ASN A 165 -14.11 -0.61 26.41
C ASN A 165 -13.82 -0.57 24.90
N PRO A 166 -14.09 0.57 24.22
CA PRO A 166 -13.64 0.77 22.85
C PRO A 166 -12.13 0.55 22.73
N GLU A 167 -11.75 -0.25 21.74
CA GLU A 167 -10.34 -0.50 21.42
C GLU A 167 -10.03 -0.03 20.01
N THR A 168 -8.83 0.50 19.83
CA THR A 168 -8.35 0.95 18.52
C THR A 168 -7.39 -0.09 17.96
N LEU A 169 -7.76 -0.69 16.82
CA LEU A 169 -6.86 -1.47 15.98
C LEU A 169 -6.03 -0.50 15.13
N ILE A 170 -4.74 -0.77 14.95
CA ILE A 170 -3.92 -0.02 14.00
C ILE A 170 -3.62 -0.90 12.79
N VAL A 171 -4.04 -0.46 11.61
CA VAL A 171 -3.73 -1.12 10.34
C VAL A 171 -2.70 -0.28 9.60
N TYR A 172 -1.46 -0.76 9.53
CA TYR A 172 -0.42 -0.15 8.71
C TYR A 172 -0.57 -0.61 7.28
N ILE A 173 -0.76 0.33 6.36
CA ILE A 173 -0.86 0.06 4.93
C ILE A 173 0.31 0.71 4.24
N SER A 174 1.11 -0.10 3.55
CA SER A 174 2.18 0.36 2.68
C SER A 174 1.87 -0.03 1.24
N ALA A 175 1.82 0.95 0.36
CA ALA A 175 1.60 0.73 -1.07
C ALA A 175 2.65 1.48 -1.88
N GLU A 176 3.16 0.80 -2.92
CA GLU A 176 3.96 1.42 -3.98
C GLU A 176 3.10 1.47 -5.23
N LEU A 177 2.99 2.65 -5.86
CA LEU A 177 2.17 2.88 -7.03
C LEU A 177 3.00 3.47 -8.17
N SER A 178 2.80 3.00 -9.39
CA SER A 178 3.31 3.64 -10.60
C SER A 178 2.24 4.54 -11.23
N GLY A 179 2.66 5.71 -11.72
CA GLY A 179 1.84 6.54 -12.60
C GLY A 179 1.84 6.03 -14.04
N SER A 180 0.79 6.29 -14.81
CA SER A 180 0.78 6.09 -16.27
C SER A 180 0.98 7.40 -17.04
N ARG A 181 0.72 8.55 -16.41
CA ARG A 181 1.02 9.89 -16.97
C ARG A 181 2.47 10.30 -16.71
N GLU A 182 2.91 10.19 -15.47
CA GLU A 182 4.32 10.27 -15.08
C GLU A 182 4.86 8.85 -14.92
N PHE A 183 5.00 8.09 -16.01
CA PHE A 183 5.41 6.68 -15.93
C PHE A 183 6.79 6.44 -15.31
N TRP A 184 7.56 7.51 -15.15
CA TRP A 184 8.84 7.52 -14.43
C TRP A 184 8.69 7.74 -12.92
N ASN A 185 7.50 8.06 -12.41
CA ASN A 185 7.29 8.37 -11.00
C ASN A 185 6.64 7.19 -10.27
N THR A 186 7.29 6.76 -9.19
CA THR A 186 6.79 5.77 -8.24
C THR A 186 6.36 6.51 -6.98
N TYR A 187 5.08 6.43 -6.64
CA TYR A 187 4.54 6.96 -5.39
C TYR A 187 4.61 5.90 -4.30
N VAL A 188 4.96 6.33 -3.09
CA VAL A 188 5.05 5.43 -1.94
C VAL A 188 4.26 6.02 -0.79
N VAL A 189 3.37 5.22 -0.22
CA VAL A 189 2.66 5.52 1.01
C VAL A 189 2.97 4.44 2.04
N ASN A 190 3.13 4.85 3.29
CA ASN A 190 3.15 3.98 4.45
C ASN A 190 2.45 4.72 5.58
N TYR A 191 1.24 4.29 5.92
CA TYR A 191 0.41 5.02 6.86
C TYR A 191 -0.35 4.10 7.83
N PRO A 192 -0.36 4.43 9.14
CA PRO A 192 -1.22 3.77 10.11
C PRO A 192 -2.65 4.32 10.04
N VAL A 193 -3.62 3.45 9.81
CA VAL A 193 -5.04 3.77 9.92
C VAL A 193 -5.58 3.15 11.20
N GLY A 194 -5.94 4.00 12.16
CA GLY A 194 -6.59 3.58 13.40
C GLY A 194 -8.10 3.42 13.22
N VAL A 195 -8.64 2.27 13.62
CA VAL A 195 -10.09 2.02 13.60
C VAL A 195 -10.54 1.55 14.98
N GLU A 196 -11.52 2.26 15.52
CA GLU A 196 -12.16 1.92 16.78
C GLU A 196 -13.26 0.87 16.55
N PHE A 197 -13.38 -0.05 17.49
CA PHE A 197 -14.48 -1.00 17.54
C PHE A 197 -14.89 -1.23 18.99
N ILE A 198 -16.16 -1.56 19.19
CA ILE A 198 -16.76 -1.91 20.48
C ILE A 198 -17.48 -3.24 20.27
N ARG A 199 -17.24 -4.22 21.14
CA ARG A 199 -17.94 -5.51 21.10
C ARG A 199 -19.21 -5.47 21.95
#